data_AF-A9G4S8-F1
#
_entry.id   AF-A9G4S8-F1
#
_cell.length_a   1.000
_cell.length_b   1.000
_cell.length_c   1.000
_cell.angle_alpha   90.00
_cell.angle_beta   90.00
_cell.angle_gamma   90.00
#
_symmetry.space_group_name_H-M   'P 1'
#
loop_
_entity.id
_entity.type
_entity.pdbx_description
1 polymer ?
#
loop_
_entity_poly.entity_id
_entity_poly.type
_entity_poly.pdbx_seq_one_letter_code
_entity_poly.pdbx_strand_id
1 'polypeptide(L)'
;MKHSIDELLGIVYRYYPRGVGLTKDGGIDVQLCKNTEEHARLVATRIQASKDERWHSMLRRIAERFPGMLMNHSLHLPTGGWDGCYSFTIDLPRSTGEPIWFHVSFLAPYYIVHSLRTVEIVKQTKDLFAVEFRDVRFLVHRSPFDPGFVSRPDDSLRSAAIGKSYASFELLPEQQPCAEWISRDIETTFGCERMPPEIGTVLVPDVTAGLGLPGEIRLYDCLFSDQHTWVKPSPREMPAPGVNIEASNMTDSLVAVLTVLAATYRIAWTLMPEVQSGSSYWVVTTDGVLHKEEVTKALAKIRLLLESPKTPRGIAAKRELEAAARELEALIASWDGEGEPPAAMVAWASRFLATWPVDSGADRP
;
A
#
# COMPACT_ATOMS: atom_id res chain seq x y z
N MET A 1 1.36 -22.94 28.72
CA MET A 1 0.75 -22.77 27.39
C MET A 1 -0.52 -23.62 27.34
N LYS A 2 -1.68 -23.01 27.11
CA LYS A 2 -3.01 -23.61 27.10
C LYS A 2 -3.33 -24.43 25.86
N HIS A 3 -2.67 -24.13 24.74
CA HIS A 3 -2.86 -24.80 23.46
C HIS A 3 -1.51 -25.16 22.85
N SER A 4 -1.46 -26.29 22.16
CA SER A 4 -0.43 -26.64 21.18
C SER A 4 -0.56 -25.79 19.92
N ILE A 5 0.49 -25.79 19.08
CA ILE A 5 0.47 -25.09 17.79
C ILE A 5 -0.67 -25.62 16.90
N ASP A 6 -0.88 -26.93 16.85
CA ASP A 6 -1.94 -27.54 16.04
C ASP A 6 -3.34 -27.11 16.50
N GLU A 7 -3.56 -26.97 17.80
CA GLU A 7 -4.82 -26.45 18.34
C GLU A 7 -5.02 -24.97 17.99
N LEU A 8 -3.97 -24.15 18.03
CA LEU A 8 -4.02 -22.75 17.60
C LEU A 8 -4.32 -22.62 16.11
N LEU A 9 -3.70 -23.45 15.27
CA LEU A 9 -4.01 -23.53 13.84
C LEU A 9 -5.48 -23.94 13.64
N GLY A 10 -5.96 -24.91 14.42
CA GLY A 10 -7.36 -25.32 14.42
C GLY A 10 -8.34 -24.19 14.78
N ILE A 11 -7.95 -23.27 15.66
CA ILE A 11 -8.72 -22.05 15.95
C ILE A 11 -8.67 -21.11 14.74
N VAL A 12 -7.50 -20.84 14.17
CA VAL A 12 -7.33 -19.96 13.01
C VAL A 12 -8.19 -20.43 11.83
N TYR A 13 -8.16 -21.72 11.50
CA TYR A 13 -8.94 -22.26 10.37
C TYR A 13 -10.46 -22.22 10.56
N ARG A 14 -10.97 -21.90 11.76
CA ARG A 14 -12.41 -21.62 11.94
C ARG A 14 -12.80 -20.23 11.44
N TYR A 15 -11.85 -19.31 11.30
CA TYR A 15 -12.09 -17.90 11.01
C TYR A 15 -11.41 -17.43 9.73
N TYR A 16 -10.38 -18.14 9.27
CA TYR A 16 -9.64 -17.85 8.06
C TYR A 16 -9.73 -19.03 7.09
N PRO A 17 -10.25 -18.82 5.86
CA PRO A 17 -10.43 -19.88 4.90
C PRO A 17 -9.08 -20.34 4.34
N ARG A 18 -8.94 -21.67 4.16
CA ARG A 18 -7.69 -22.29 3.70
C ARG A 18 -7.63 -22.32 2.18
N GLY A 19 -6.55 -21.84 1.60
CA GLY A 19 -6.28 -21.86 0.15
C GLY A 19 -7.26 -21.03 -0.68
N VAL A 20 -8.07 -20.17 -0.05
CA VAL A 20 -9.02 -19.29 -0.72
C VAL A 20 -8.38 -17.91 -0.90
N GLY A 21 -8.71 -17.26 -2.02
CA GLY A 21 -8.27 -15.90 -2.31
C GLY A 21 -6.98 -15.82 -3.11
N LEU A 22 -6.44 -16.92 -3.65
CA LEU A 22 -5.35 -16.84 -4.62
C LEU A 22 -5.88 -16.73 -6.04
N THR A 23 -5.47 -15.67 -6.75
CA THR A 23 -5.70 -15.57 -8.19
C THR A 23 -4.75 -16.49 -8.96
N LYS A 24 -5.06 -16.78 -10.23
CA LYS A 24 -4.18 -17.57 -11.11
C LYS A 24 -2.79 -16.94 -11.28
N ASP A 25 -2.67 -15.64 -11.04
CA ASP A 25 -1.44 -14.86 -11.14
C ASP A 25 -0.69 -14.73 -9.80
N GLY A 26 -1.16 -15.43 -8.74
CA GLY A 26 -0.53 -15.43 -7.41
C GLY A 26 -0.85 -14.22 -6.54
N GLY A 27 -1.82 -13.38 -6.94
CA GLY A 27 -2.33 -12.26 -6.15
C GLY A 27 -3.45 -12.65 -5.19
N ILE A 28 -3.87 -11.71 -4.33
CA ILE A 28 -4.95 -11.92 -3.35
C ILE A 28 -6.29 -11.39 -3.89
N ASP A 29 -7.27 -12.26 -4.09
CA ASP A 29 -8.68 -11.93 -4.27
C ASP A 29 -9.37 -11.85 -2.89
N VAL A 30 -9.31 -10.65 -2.31
CA VAL A 30 -9.94 -10.35 -1.02
C VAL A 30 -11.46 -10.54 -1.06
N GLN A 31 -12.08 -10.37 -2.23
CA GLN A 31 -13.54 -10.50 -2.34
C GLN A 31 -13.97 -11.95 -2.23
N LEU A 32 -13.18 -12.89 -2.75
CA LEU A 32 -13.41 -14.31 -2.56
C LEU A 32 -13.34 -14.70 -1.08
N CYS A 33 -12.35 -14.19 -0.34
CA CYS A 33 -12.23 -14.42 1.11
C CYS A 33 -13.43 -13.87 1.88
N LYS A 34 -13.94 -12.68 1.52
CA LYS A 34 -15.10 -12.05 2.16
C LYS A 34 -16.39 -12.85 2.02
N ASN A 35 -16.50 -13.68 0.99
CA ASN A 35 -17.70 -14.49 0.72
C ASN A 35 -17.72 -15.85 1.44
N THR A 36 -16.71 -16.14 2.27
CA THR A 36 -16.59 -17.42 2.99
C THR A 36 -17.35 -17.44 4.31
N GLU A 37 -17.76 -18.63 4.76
CA GLU A 37 -18.41 -18.81 6.06
C GLU A 37 -17.47 -18.48 7.22
N GLU A 38 -16.17 -18.79 7.06
CA GLU A 38 -15.11 -18.47 8.01
C GLU A 38 -15.01 -16.94 8.22
N HIS A 39 -15.00 -16.16 7.13
CA HIS A 39 -14.99 -14.71 7.22
C HIS A 39 -16.26 -14.16 7.86
N ALA A 40 -17.44 -14.68 7.50
CA ALA A 40 -18.70 -14.29 8.12
C ALA A 40 -18.68 -14.57 9.64
N ARG A 41 -18.13 -15.71 10.06
CA ARG A 41 -17.94 -16.06 11.48
C ARG A 41 -17.00 -15.10 12.18
N LEU A 42 -15.89 -14.72 11.55
CA LEU A 42 -14.94 -13.76 12.09
C LEU A 42 -15.56 -12.37 12.29
N VAL A 43 -16.30 -11.88 11.29
CA VAL A 43 -17.06 -10.63 11.36
C VAL A 43 -18.09 -10.66 12.50
N ALA A 44 -18.85 -11.75 12.61
CA ALA A 44 -19.82 -11.91 13.69
C ALA A 44 -19.14 -11.91 15.08
N THR A 45 -18.00 -12.59 15.22
CA THR A 45 -17.23 -12.60 16.46
C THR A 45 -16.68 -11.22 16.82
N ARG A 46 -16.20 -10.42 15.84
CA ARG A 46 -15.77 -9.03 16.04
C ARG A 46 -16.91 -8.15 16.58
N ILE A 47 -18.08 -8.21 15.95
CA ILE A 47 -19.26 -7.46 16.37
C ILE A 47 -19.73 -7.90 17.76
N GLN A 48 -19.60 -9.19 18.07
CA GLN A 48 -19.95 -9.68 19.40
C GLN A 48 -18.94 -9.22 20.46
N ALA A 49 -17.64 -9.24 20.15
CA ALA A 49 -16.59 -8.73 21.02
C ALA A 49 -16.79 -7.23 21.32
N SER A 50 -17.24 -6.45 20.35
CA SER A 50 -17.51 -5.01 20.55
C SER A 50 -18.61 -4.72 21.59
N LYS A 51 -19.36 -5.73 22.03
CA LYS A 51 -20.42 -5.62 23.04
C LYS A 51 -20.00 -6.19 24.40
N ASP A 52 -18.76 -6.63 24.55
CA ASP A 52 -18.28 -7.23 25.80
C ASP A 52 -18.06 -6.14 26.86
N GLU A 53 -18.92 -6.12 27.88
CA GLU A 53 -18.82 -5.17 29.00
C GLU A 53 -17.55 -5.35 29.84
N ARG A 54 -16.91 -6.53 29.78
CA ARG A 54 -15.63 -6.77 30.48
C ARG A 54 -14.54 -5.89 29.89
N TRP A 55 -14.50 -5.75 28.57
CA TRP A 55 -13.55 -4.89 27.86
C TRP A 55 -13.72 -3.42 28.25
N HIS A 56 -14.95 -2.90 28.17
CA HIS A 56 -15.25 -1.51 28.53
C HIS A 56 -14.95 -1.21 30.00
N SER A 57 -15.24 -2.16 30.89
CA SER A 57 -14.96 -2.02 32.32
C SER A 57 -13.46 -2.05 32.62
N MET A 58 -12.69 -2.87 31.91
CA MET A 58 -11.22 -2.89 32.02
C MET A 58 -10.61 -1.58 31.54
N LEU A 59 -11.02 -1.07 30.36
CA LEU A 59 -10.55 0.21 29.85
C LEU A 59 -10.82 1.37 30.82
N ARG A 60 -11.97 1.39 31.50
CA ARG A 60 -12.27 2.39 32.53
C ARG A 60 -11.29 2.33 33.70
N ARG A 61 -11.01 1.14 34.25
CA ARG A 61 -10.01 0.97 35.33
C ARG A 61 -8.61 1.40 34.89
N ILE A 62 -8.23 1.08 33.66
CA ILE A 62 -6.96 1.51 33.08
C ILE A 62 -6.92 3.03 32.95
N ALA A 63 -7.98 3.66 32.43
CA ALA A 63 -8.06 5.11 32.29
C ALA A 63 -8.05 5.86 33.63
N GLU A 64 -8.68 5.31 34.67
CA GLU A 64 -8.62 5.84 36.04
C GLU A 64 -7.20 5.79 36.60
N ARG A 65 -6.45 4.72 36.30
CA ARG A 65 -5.08 4.54 36.76
C ARG A 65 -4.05 5.33 35.94
N PHE A 66 -4.30 5.50 34.64
CA PHE A 66 -3.43 6.18 33.68
C PHE A 66 -4.20 7.29 32.93
N PRO A 67 -4.58 8.39 33.60
CA PRO A 67 -5.46 9.41 33.02
C PRO A 67 -4.83 10.07 31.80
N GLY A 68 -5.56 10.08 30.68
CA GLY A 68 -5.15 10.73 29.42
C GLY A 68 -4.06 9.99 28.63
N MET A 69 -3.62 8.81 29.08
CA MET A 69 -2.54 8.04 28.45
C MET A 69 -3.06 6.88 27.59
N LEU A 70 -4.34 6.53 27.75
CA LEU A 70 -4.99 5.42 27.08
C LEU A 70 -5.56 5.83 25.73
N MET A 71 -5.19 5.09 24.67
CA MET A 71 -5.84 5.16 23.36
C MET A 71 -6.46 3.82 23.01
N ASN A 72 -7.77 3.80 22.76
CA ASN A 72 -8.49 2.60 22.35
C ASN A 72 -8.48 2.45 20.82
N HIS A 73 -7.89 1.36 20.31
CA HIS A 73 -7.81 1.06 18.87
C HIS A 73 -8.94 0.12 18.38
N SER A 74 -9.79 -0.36 19.29
CA SER A 74 -10.85 -1.34 19.01
C SER A 74 -12.16 -0.72 18.49
N LEU A 75 -12.15 0.55 18.10
CA LEU A 75 -13.35 1.30 17.67
C LEU A 75 -13.97 0.77 16.37
N HIS A 76 -13.24 -0.05 15.62
CA HIS A 76 -13.67 -0.67 14.36
C HIS A 76 -14.39 -2.02 14.55
N LEU A 77 -14.38 -2.60 15.76
CA LEU A 77 -15.03 -3.89 16.02
C LEU A 77 -16.56 -3.88 15.80
N PRO A 78 -17.32 -2.81 16.14
CA PRO A 78 -18.78 -2.77 15.92
C PRO A 78 -19.20 -2.88 14.45
N THR A 79 -18.32 -2.50 13.51
CA THR A 79 -18.56 -2.65 12.06
C THR A 79 -17.98 -3.95 11.50
N GLY A 80 -17.39 -4.79 12.35
CA GLY A 80 -16.77 -6.04 11.95
C GLY A 80 -15.46 -5.87 11.20
N GLY A 81 -14.64 -4.87 11.57
CA GLY A 81 -13.37 -4.50 10.91
C GLY A 81 -12.29 -5.59 10.87
N TRP A 82 -11.02 -5.30 11.13
CA TRP A 82 -9.90 -6.17 10.72
C TRP A 82 -9.20 -6.94 11.86
N ASP A 83 -9.31 -6.55 13.13
CA ASP A 83 -8.57 -7.25 14.19
C ASP A 83 -9.26 -8.52 14.70
N GLY A 84 -8.46 -9.49 15.14
CA GLY A 84 -8.87 -10.67 15.93
C GLY A 84 -8.79 -10.47 17.45
N CYS A 85 -8.59 -9.22 17.88
CA CYS A 85 -8.37 -8.87 19.28
C CYS A 85 -9.01 -7.53 19.67
N TYR A 86 -9.11 -7.30 20.98
CA TYR A 86 -9.13 -5.96 21.53
C TYR A 86 -7.72 -5.38 21.52
N SER A 87 -7.58 -4.11 21.13
CA SER A 87 -6.32 -3.39 21.00
C SER A 87 -6.39 -2.02 21.66
N PHE A 88 -5.34 -1.65 22.38
CA PHE A 88 -5.14 -0.31 22.95
C PHE A 88 -3.66 -0.01 23.18
N THR A 89 -3.33 1.27 23.34
CA THR A 89 -1.99 1.72 23.71
C THR A 89 -1.98 2.55 24.98
N ILE A 90 -0.86 2.51 25.69
CA ILE A 90 -0.52 3.44 26.76
C ILE A 90 0.69 4.27 26.34
N ASP A 91 0.51 5.59 26.29
CA ASP A 91 1.59 6.55 26.08
C ASP A 91 2.12 7.05 27.44
N LEU A 92 3.36 6.69 27.77
CA LEU A 92 4.01 7.09 29.01
C LEU A 92 4.84 8.37 28.76
N PRO A 93 4.46 9.54 29.32
CA PRO A 93 5.07 10.84 29.04
C PRO A 93 6.51 10.98 29.55
N ARG A 94 6.99 10.01 30.34
CA ARG A 94 8.38 9.94 30.82
C ARG A 94 9.22 8.87 30.12
N SER A 95 8.63 8.11 29.20
CA SER A 95 9.39 7.17 28.39
C SER A 95 9.92 7.90 27.16
N THR A 96 11.20 7.71 26.85
CA THR A 96 11.79 8.15 25.58
C THR A 96 11.37 7.26 24.40
N GLY A 97 10.41 6.36 24.61
CA GLY A 97 10.07 5.28 23.71
C GLY A 97 8.65 5.39 23.17
N GLU A 98 8.41 4.64 22.09
CA GLU A 98 7.11 4.41 21.49
C GLU A 98 6.07 3.88 22.51
N PRO A 99 4.77 4.14 22.29
CA PRO A 99 3.71 3.68 23.17
C PRO A 99 3.73 2.15 23.36
N ILE A 100 3.27 1.71 24.52
CA ILE A 100 3.11 0.29 24.83
C ILE A 100 1.79 -0.18 24.25
N TRP A 101 1.84 -1.20 23.39
CA TRP A 101 0.69 -1.85 22.79
C TRP A 101 0.24 -3.05 23.62
N PHE A 102 -1.07 -3.19 23.75
CA PHE A 102 -1.72 -4.32 24.38
C PHE A 102 -2.77 -4.88 23.44
N HIS A 103 -2.68 -6.17 23.16
CA HIS A 103 -3.68 -6.88 22.37
C HIS A 103 -4.21 -8.07 23.15
N VAL A 104 -5.53 -8.20 23.25
CA VAL A 104 -6.23 -9.30 23.94
C VAL A 104 -7.08 -10.03 22.91
N SER A 105 -6.68 -11.24 22.51
CA SER A 105 -7.43 -12.01 21.52
C SER A 105 -8.78 -12.42 22.10
N PHE A 106 -9.84 -12.23 21.32
CA PHE A 106 -11.16 -12.80 21.60
C PHE A 106 -11.39 -14.12 20.84
N LEU A 107 -10.42 -14.53 20.00
CA LEU A 107 -10.43 -15.79 19.25
C LEU A 107 -9.77 -16.93 20.02
N ALA A 108 -8.76 -16.62 20.83
CA ALA A 108 -8.05 -17.57 21.69
C ALA A 108 -7.73 -16.92 23.04
N PRO A 109 -7.51 -17.69 24.14
CA PRO A 109 -7.32 -17.14 25.48
C PRO A 109 -5.88 -16.64 25.69
N TYR A 110 -5.45 -15.71 24.82
CA TYR A 110 -4.11 -15.16 24.80
C TYR A 110 -4.11 -13.64 24.69
N TYR A 111 -3.11 -13.02 25.29
CA TYR A 111 -2.80 -11.62 25.08
C TYR A 111 -1.32 -11.41 24.75
N ILE A 112 -0.99 -10.25 24.18
CA ILE A 112 0.38 -9.81 23.96
C ILE A 112 0.57 -8.37 24.42
N VAL A 113 1.83 -8.08 24.74
CA VAL A 113 2.30 -6.74 25.09
C VAL A 113 3.62 -6.52 24.36
N HIS A 114 3.71 -5.42 23.62
CA HIS A 114 4.92 -5.03 22.89
C HIS A 114 5.04 -3.51 22.81
N SER A 115 6.21 -3.03 22.41
CA SER A 115 6.39 -1.66 21.92
C SER A 115 6.73 -1.70 20.44
N LEU A 116 6.81 -0.54 19.79
CA LEU A 116 7.38 -0.44 18.46
C LEU A 116 8.86 -0.06 18.55
N ARG A 117 9.68 -0.67 17.70
CA ARG A 117 11.06 -0.25 17.47
C ARG A 117 11.22 0.09 16.00
N THR A 118 11.86 1.22 15.73
CA THR A 118 12.23 1.61 14.36
C THR A 118 13.66 1.22 14.09
N VAL A 119 13.89 0.58 12.95
CA VAL A 119 15.23 0.36 12.40
C VAL A 119 15.38 1.12 11.10
N GLU A 120 16.53 1.75 10.94
CA GLU A 120 16.93 2.33 9.66
C GLU A 120 17.66 1.28 8.84
N ILE A 121 17.10 0.95 7.68
CA ILE A 121 17.71 0.04 6.72
C ILE A 121 18.21 0.87 5.56
N VAL A 122 19.52 0.95 5.40
CA VAL A 122 20.14 1.62 4.25
C VAL A 122 20.13 0.67 3.05
N LYS A 123 19.51 1.11 1.96
CA LYS A 123 19.42 0.38 0.70
C LYS A 123 19.99 1.19 -0.43
N GLN A 124 20.66 0.52 -1.37
CA GLN A 124 20.90 1.11 -2.68
C GLN A 124 19.57 1.33 -3.38
N THR A 125 19.42 2.49 -4.01
CA THR A 125 18.25 2.78 -4.82
C THR A 125 18.22 1.90 -6.05
N LYS A 126 17.02 1.45 -6.44
CA LYS A 126 16.85 0.63 -7.65
C LYS A 126 17.01 1.49 -8.90
N ASP A 127 17.24 0.84 -10.03
CA ASP A 127 17.15 1.44 -11.37
C ASP A 127 15.68 1.71 -11.75
N LEU A 128 15.05 2.56 -10.94
CA LEU A 128 13.72 3.10 -11.14
C LEU A 128 13.63 4.46 -10.47
N PHE A 129 13.18 5.47 -11.22
CA PHE A 129 12.79 6.75 -10.65
C PHE A 129 11.39 7.16 -11.09
N ALA A 130 10.76 7.98 -10.27
CA ALA A 130 9.46 8.58 -10.53
C ALA A 130 9.64 10.07 -10.83
N VAL A 131 8.85 10.60 -11.76
CA VAL A 131 8.81 12.04 -12.04
C VAL A 131 7.37 12.47 -12.28
N GLU A 132 6.99 13.60 -11.68
CA GLU A 132 5.75 14.29 -12.03
C GLU A 132 6.05 15.26 -13.16
N PHE A 133 5.39 15.05 -14.31
CA PHE A 133 5.60 15.85 -15.49
C PHE A 133 4.26 16.13 -16.19
N ARG A 134 3.89 17.41 -16.29
CA ARG A 134 2.64 17.87 -16.92
C ARG A 134 1.40 17.10 -16.42
N ASP A 135 1.25 17.02 -15.09
CA ASP A 135 0.16 16.33 -14.38
C ASP A 135 0.10 14.81 -14.61
N VAL A 136 1.18 14.22 -15.12
CA VAL A 136 1.35 12.77 -15.26
C VAL A 136 2.49 12.30 -14.38
N ARG A 137 2.23 11.26 -13.57
CA ARG A 137 3.29 10.58 -12.83
C ARG A 137 3.89 9.48 -13.68
N PHE A 138 5.16 9.61 -14.03
CA PHE A 138 5.90 8.58 -14.75
C PHE A 138 6.75 7.74 -13.79
N LEU A 139 6.85 6.45 -14.06
CA LEU A 139 7.83 5.52 -13.50
C LEU A 139 8.79 5.13 -14.62
N VAL A 140 10.04 5.57 -14.52
CA VAL A 140 11.09 5.35 -15.50
C VAL A 140 12.02 4.24 -15.02
N HIS A 141 12.02 3.10 -15.69
CA HIS A 141 12.85 1.93 -15.38
C HIS A 141 14.30 2.08 -15.85
N ARG A 142 14.95 3.14 -15.35
CA ARG A 142 16.37 3.46 -15.57
C ARG A 142 17.00 3.93 -14.28
N SER A 143 18.33 3.93 -14.25
CA SER A 143 19.06 4.48 -13.11
C SER A 143 18.80 5.99 -12.99
N PRO A 144 18.42 6.52 -11.82
CA PRO A 144 18.36 7.97 -11.61
C PRO A 144 19.73 8.66 -11.67
N PHE A 145 20.82 7.88 -11.74
CA PHE A 145 22.19 8.36 -11.89
C PHE A 145 22.70 8.31 -13.31
N ASP A 146 21.88 7.84 -14.25
CA ASP A 146 22.24 7.78 -15.66
C ASP A 146 22.17 9.20 -16.27
N PRO A 147 23.31 9.79 -16.68
CA PRO A 147 23.34 11.13 -17.25
C PRO A 147 22.62 11.23 -18.61
N GLY A 148 22.27 10.10 -19.24
CA GLY A 148 21.41 10.09 -20.42
C GLY A 148 19.96 10.50 -20.13
N PHE A 149 19.50 10.34 -18.88
CA PHE A 149 18.12 10.59 -18.46
C PHE A 149 18.00 11.72 -17.42
N VAL A 150 19.01 11.89 -16.56
CA VAL A 150 19.04 12.90 -15.49
C VAL A 150 20.24 13.81 -15.70
N SER A 151 19.99 15.09 -15.95
CA SER A 151 21.03 16.09 -16.27
C SER A 151 21.90 16.46 -15.08
N ARG A 152 21.37 16.33 -13.86
CA ARG A 152 22.07 16.59 -12.60
C ARG A 152 21.76 15.50 -11.59
N PRO A 153 22.39 14.33 -11.69
CA PRO A 153 22.16 13.24 -10.75
C PRO A 153 22.67 13.65 -9.38
N ASP A 154 21.83 13.52 -8.36
CA ASP A 154 22.20 13.78 -6.98
C ASP A 154 22.74 12.49 -6.35
N ASP A 155 24.06 12.41 -6.18
CA ASP A 155 24.73 11.25 -5.60
C ASP A 155 24.25 10.91 -4.18
N SER A 156 23.64 11.86 -3.45
CA SER A 156 23.04 11.60 -2.13
C SER A 156 21.85 10.63 -2.21
N LEU A 157 21.25 10.46 -3.39
CA LEU A 157 20.11 9.57 -3.62
C LEU A 157 20.55 8.13 -3.95
N ARG A 158 21.86 7.83 -4.06
CA ARG A 158 22.38 6.47 -4.36
C ARG A 158 22.01 5.44 -3.31
N SER A 159 21.83 5.90 -2.08
CA SER A 159 21.28 5.10 -1.01
C SER A 159 20.18 5.88 -0.30
N ALA A 160 19.19 5.15 0.20
CA ALA A 160 18.14 5.71 1.03
C ALA A 160 18.04 4.91 2.32
N ALA A 161 17.93 5.62 3.43
CA ALA A 161 17.56 5.04 4.71
C ALA A 161 16.03 4.84 4.73
N ILE A 162 15.61 3.59 4.86
CA ILE A 162 14.20 3.24 5.02
C ILE A 162 13.95 2.99 6.50
N GLY A 163 13.19 3.88 7.13
CA GLY A 163 12.66 3.63 8.48
C GLY A 163 11.59 2.54 8.43
N LYS A 164 11.78 1.47 9.21
CA LYS A 164 10.79 0.40 9.37
C LYS A 164 10.56 0.13 10.84
N SER A 165 9.30 0.24 11.26
CA SER A 165 8.85 -0.09 12.60
C SER A 165 8.47 -1.56 12.69
N TYR A 166 8.80 -2.21 13.80
CA TYR A 166 8.42 -3.60 14.10
C TYR A 166 8.10 -3.75 15.58
N ALA A 167 7.32 -4.78 15.92
CA ALA A 167 6.96 -5.11 17.28
C ALA A 167 8.19 -5.65 18.05
N SER A 168 8.43 -5.08 19.23
CA SER A 168 9.45 -5.53 20.17
C SER A 168 8.80 -5.98 21.47
N PHE A 169 9.02 -7.23 21.85
CA PHE A 169 8.52 -7.79 23.11
C PHE A 169 9.44 -7.47 24.31
N GLU A 170 10.63 -6.95 24.04
CA GLU A 170 11.55 -6.39 25.02
C GLU A 170 11.15 -4.94 25.36
N LEU A 171 10.40 -4.78 26.45
CA LEU A 171 9.98 -3.48 26.96
C LEU A 171 11.11 -2.80 27.73
N LEU A 172 11.15 -1.47 27.66
CA LEU A 172 12.09 -0.67 28.44
C LEU A 172 11.81 -0.83 29.95
N PRO A 173 12.83 -0.69 30.84
CA PRO A 173 12.63 -0.82 32.28
C PRO A 173 11.53 0.09 32.84
N GLU A 174 11.36 1.28 32.29
CA GLU A 174 10.34 2.26 32.71
C GLU A 174 8.91 1.83 32.29
N GLN A 175 8.80 0.99 31.26
CA GLN A 175 7.55 0.48 30.73
C GLN A 175 7.06 -0.77 31.48
N GLN A 176 7.97 -1.54 32.08
CA GLN A 176 7.65 -2.81 32.75
C GLN A 176 6.60 -2.69 33.87
N PRO A 177 6.67 -1.71 34.81
CA PRO A 177 5.68 -1.60 35.88
C PRO A 177 4.25 -1.36 35.36
N CYS A 178 4.11 -0.58 34.30
CA CYS A 178 2.82 -0.34 33.65
C CYS A 178 2.33 -1.63 32.96
N ALA A 179 3.19 -2.26 32.16
CA ALA A 179 2.88 -3.49 31.45
C ALA A 179 2.47 -4.63 32.39
N GLU A 180 3.14 -4.79 33.53
CA GLU A 180 2.83 -5.82 34.53
C GLU A 180 1.49 -5.58 35.24
N TRP A 181 1.16 -4.33 35.55
CA TRP A 181 -0.12 -4.01 36.19
C TRP A 181 -1.28 -4.28 35.23
N ILE A 182 -1.16 -3.82 33.98
CA ILE A 182 -2.19 -4.02 32.96
C ILE A 182 -2.31 -5.49 32.59
N SER A 183 -1.18 -6.20 32.46
CA SER A 183 -1.17 -7.66 32.22
C SER A 183 -1.99 -8.41 33.26
N ARG A 184 -1.79 -8.12 34.55
CA ARG A 184 -2.56 -8.75 35.63
C ARG A 184 -4.06 -8.44 35.55
N ASP A 185 -4.42 -7.22 35.17
CA ASP A 185 -5.83 -6.84 34.99
C ASP A 185 -6.47 -7.56 33.79
N ILE A 186 -5.72 -7.72 32.69
CA ILE A 186 -6.12 -8.51 31.52
C ILE A 186 -6.35 -9.98 31.90
N GLU A 187 -5.37 -10.60 32.56
CA GLU A 187 -5.45 -12.00 32.99
C GLU A 187 -6.64 -12.23 33.95
N THR A 188 -6.88 -11.30 34.87
CA THR A 188 -8.02 -11.38 35.80
C THR A 188 -9.35 -11.19 35.08
N THR A 189 -9.42 -10.29 34.10
CA THR A 189 -10.67 -9.96 33.39
C THR A 189 -11.07 -11.05 32.40
N PHE A 190 -10.11 -11.61 31.67
CA PHE A 190 -10.37 -12.51 30.54
C PHE A 190 -9.94 -13.95 30.79
N GLY A 191 -9.17 -14.23 31.85
CA GLY A 191 -8.63 -15.56 32.11
C GLY A 191 -7.67 -16.03 31.02
N CYS A 192 -7.03 -15.13 30.30
CA CYS A 192 -6.03 -15.44 29.26
C CYS A 192 -4.61 -15.52 29.84
N GLU A 193 -3.64 -15.98 29.04
CA GLU A 193 -2.21 -15.95 29.37
C GLU A 193 -1.39 -15.20 28.30
N ARG A 194 -0.19 -14.73 28.64
CA ARG A 194 0.67 -14.06 27.65
C ARG A 194 1.18 -15.05 26.61
N MET A 195 0.98 -14.76 25.32
CA MET A 195 1.51 -15.59 24.24
C MET A 195 3.02 -15.38 24.08
N PRO A 196 3.85 -16.44 24.09
CA PRO A 196 5.27 -16.33 23.80
C PRO A 196 5.54 -15.89 22.36
N PRO A 197 6.55 -15.01 22.10
CA PRO A 197 6.93 -14.58 20.76
C PRO A 197 7.23 -15.73 19.79
N GLU A 198 7.84 -16.81 20.28
CA GLU A 198 8.24 -17.97 19.49
C GLU A 198 7.02 -18.71 18.93
N ILE A 199 5.87 -18.62 19.61
CA ILE A 199 4.62 -19.24 19.19
C ILE A 199 3.88 -18.30 18.24
N GLY A 200 3.72 -17.03 18.60
CA GLY A 200 2.99 -16.07 17.77
C GLY A 200 3.63 -15.79 16.42
N THR A 201 4.94 -16.00 16.30
CA THR A 201 5.69 -15.85 15.03
C THR A 201 5.65 -17.09 14.13
N VAL A 202 5.04 -18.20 14.55
CA VAL A 202 4.86 -19.38 13.70
C VAL A 202 4.02 -19.03 12.47
N LEU A 203 4.48 -19.46 11.30
CA LEU A 203 3.80 -19.23 10.02
C LEU A 203 2.55 -20.11 9.89
N VAL A 204 1.51 -19.54 9.29
CA VAL A 204 0.28 -20.23 8.89
C VAL A 204 0.31 -20.38 7.36
N PRO A 205 0.61 -21.59 6.84
CA PRO A 205 1.07 -21.75 5.46
C PRO A 205 0.00 -21.57 4.39
N ASP A 206 -1.28 -21.74 4.74
CA ASP A 206 -2.37 -21.93 3.77
C ASP A 206 -3.54 -20.96 3.99
N VAL A 207 -3.33 -19.85 4.70
CA VAL A 207 -4.35 -18.80 4.87
C VAL A 207 -3.86 -17.46 4.35
N THR A 208 -4.79 -16.62 3.94
CA THR A 208 -4.58 -15.19 3.72
C THR A 208 -5.20 -14.42 4.89
N ALA A 209 -4.47 -13.46 5.46
CA ALA A 209 -5.00 -12.50 6.43
C ALA A 209 -4.54 -11.09 6.00
N GLY A 210 -5.49 -10.17 5.84
CA GLY A 210 -5.21 -8.83 5.31
C GLY A 210 -4.63 -8.86 3.90
N LEU A 211 -3.41 -8.32 3.77
CA LEU A 211 -2.66 -8.23 2.52
C LEU A 211 -1.52 -9.26 2.40
N GLY A 212 -1.34 -10.14 3.39
CA GLY A 212 -0.26 -11.12 3.35
C GLY A 212 -0.62 -12.38 2.57
N LEU A 213 0.36 -12.92 1.83
CA LEU A 213 0.20 -14.15 1.05
C LEU A 213 0.29 -15.40 1.94
N PRO A 214 -0.26 -16.54 1.50
CA PRO A 214 -0.09 -17.81 2.21
C PRO A 214 1.40 -18.14 2.39
N GLY A 215 1.78 -18.53 3.61
CA GLY A 215 3.18 -18.77 3.97
C GLY A 215 3.94 -17.54 4.48
N GLU A 216 3.34 -16.34 4.41
CA GLU A 216 3.88 -15.12 5.03
C GLU A 216 3.14 -14.76 6.33
N ILE A 217 1.89 -15.22 6.46
CA ILE A 217 1.01 -14.98 7.60
C ILE A 217 1.51 -15.71 8.84
N ARG A 218 1.43 -15.07 10.00
CA ARG A 218 1.78 -15.62 11.31
C ARG A 218 0.55 -15.79 12.19
N LEU A 219 0.70 -16.58 13.26
CA LEU A 219 -0.35 -16.69 14.29
C LEU A 219 -0.72 -15.33 14.88
N TYR A 220 0.23 -14.39 14.99
CA TYR A 220 -0.06 -13.02 15.44
C TYR A 220 -1.00 -12.26 14.50
N ASP A 221 -0.83 -12.38 13.19
CA ASP A 221 -1.69 -11.74 12.20
C ASP A 221 -3.14 -12.24 12.31
N CYS A 222 -3.31 -13.55 12.51
CA CYS A 222 -4.63 -14.17 12.59
C CYS A 222 -5.33 -13.94 13.94
N LEU A 223 -4.61 -14.08 15.05
CA LEU A 223 -5.19 -14.07 16.40
C LEU A 223 -5.25 -12.67 17.02
N PHE A 224 -4.46 -11.72 16.50
CA PHE A 224 -4.41 -10.35 16.98
C PHE A 224 -4.64 -9.35 15.86
N SER A 225 -3.63 -8.97 15.11
CA SER A 225 -3.72 -7.90 14.11
C SER A 225 -2.70 -8.11 13.00
N ASP A 226 -3.10 -7.86 11.76
CA ASP A 226 -2.23 -7.87 10.58
C ASP A 226 -1.57 -6.50 10.30
N GLN A 227 -1.84 -5.51 11.17
CA GLN A 227 -1.35 -4.13 11.00
C GLN A 227 0.08 -3.92 11.49
N HIS A 228 0.68 -4.93 12.12
CA HIS A 228 1.99 -4.83 12.75
C HIS A 228 3.01 -5.72 12.05
N THR A 229 4.23 -5.20 11.93
CA THR A 229 5.38 -6.03 11.53
C THR A 229 5.90 -6.77 12.76
N TRP A 230 5.58 -8.07 12.88
CA TRP A 230 5.87 -8.86 14.08
C TRP A 230 7.32 -9.33 14.24
N VAL A 231 8.09 -9.30 13.17
CA VAL A 231 9.50 -9.73 13.15
C VAL A 231 10.35 -8.59 12.64
N LYS A 232 11.55 -8.43 13.21
CA LYS A 232 12.51 -7.42 12.76
C LYS A 232 12.73 -7.57 11.24
N PRO A 233 12.49 -6.52 10.45
CA PRO A 233 12.61 -6.61 9.00
C PRO A 233 14.04 -6.93 8.61
N SER A 234 14.20 -7.93 7.74
CA SER A 234 15.49 -8.29 7.18
C SER A 234 15.88 -7.27 6.12
N PRO A 235 17.10 -6.69 6.16
CA PRO A 235 17.59 -5.87 5.07
C PRO A 235 17.53 -6.59 3.73
N ARG A 236 17.62 -7.92 3.64
CA ARG A 236 17.59 -8.62 2.34
C ARG A 236 16.21 -8.61 1.69
N GLU A 237 15.16 -8.75 2.48
CA GLU A 237 13.76 -8.86 2.02
C GLU A 237 13.16 -7.49 1.66
N MET A 238 13.75 -6.40 2.17
CA MET A 238 13.27 -5.06 1.90
C MET A 238 13.52 -4.64 0.43
N PRO A 239 12.48 -4.22 -0.32
CA PRO A 239 12.67 -3.74 -1.68
C PRO A 239 13.51 -2.46 -1.68
N ALA A 240 14.37 -2.32 -2.68
CA ALA A 240 15.09 -1.08 -2.92
C ALA A 240 14.09 0.04 -3.26
N PRO A 241 14.24 1.23 -2.65
CA PRO A 241 13.34 2.33 -2.92
C PRO A 241 13.65 2.94 -4.29
N GLY A 242 12.60 3.42 -4.97
CA GLY A 242 12.78 4.28 -6.14
C GLY A 242 13.08 5.71 -5.70
N VAL A 243 13.56 6.54 -6.62
CA VAL A 243 13.87 7.95 -6.37
C VAL A 243 12.81 8.83 -7.02
N ASN A 244 12.36 9.90 -6.35
CA ASN A 244 11.59 10.95 -7.03
C ASN A 244 12.57 11.99 -7.59
N ILE A 245 12.50 12.25 -8.90
CA ILE A 245 13.33 13.23 -9.58
C ILE A 245 12.45 14.41 -9.98
N GLU A 246 12.94 15.63 -9.73
CA GLU A 246 12.27 16.83 -10.23
C GLU A 246 12.38 16.92 -11.74
N ALA A 247 11.31 17.35 -12.41
CA ALA A 247 11.28 17.47 -13.86
C ALA A 247 12.38 18.40 -14.43
N SER A 248 12.80 19.40 -13.64
CA SER A 248 13.91 20.32 -13.95
C SER A 248 15.27 19.63 -14.09
N ASN A 249 15.44 18.44 -13.50
CA ASN A 249 16.67 17.67 -13.50
C ASN A 249 16.71 16.59 -14.60
N MET A 250 15.70 16.52 -15.47
CA MET A 250 15.70 15.60 -16.60
C MET A 250 16.59 16.12 -17.74
N THR A 251 17.03 15.22 -18.61
CA THR A 251 17.65 15.60 -19.89
C THR A 251 16.59 16.05 -20.89
N ASP A 252 16.97 16.88 -21.87
CA ASP A 252 16.08 17.31 -22.96
C ASP A 252 15.51 16.11 -23.72
N SER A 253 16.31 15.05 -23.87
CA SER A 253 15.93 13.77 -24.46
C SER A 253 14.77 13.12 -23.72
N LEU A 254 14.88 12.95 -22.39
CA LEU A 254 13.80 12.39 -21.59
C LEU A 254 12.58 13.30 -21.56
N VAL A 255 12.77 14.63 -21.47
CA VAL A 255 11.67 15.60 -21.56
C VAL A 255 10.90 15.42 -22.87
N ALA A 256 11.59 15.23 -23.99
CA ALA A 256 10.98 15.00 -25.30
C ALA A 256 10.14 13.71 -25.32
N VAL A 257 10.69 12.59 -24.82
CA VAL A 257 9.99 11.30 -24.69
C VAL A 257 8.73 11.44 -23.82
N LEU A 258 8.87 11.97 -22.61
CA LEU A 258 7.76 12.12 -21.66
C LEU A 258 6.69 13.08 -22.19
N THR A 259 7.06 14.09 -22.98
CA THR A 259 6.10 14.99 -23.63
C THR A 259 5.21 14.25 -24.62
N VAL A 260 5.78 13.39 -25.47
CA VAL A 260 5.01 12.58 -26.43
C VAL A 260 4.14 11.55 -25.71
N LEU A 261 4.68 10.87 -24.71
CA LEU A 261 3.92 9.92 -23.90
C LEU A 261 2.76 10.60 -23.16
N ALA A 262 3.01 11.74 -22.51
CA ALA A 262 1.97 12.50 -21.81
C ALA A 262 0.82 12.88 -22.75
N ALA A 263 1.11 13.36 -23.97
CA ALA A 263 0.09 13.66 -24.96
C ALA A 263 -0.72 12.41 -25.38
N THR A 264 -0.02 11.30 -25.63
CA THR A 264 -0.66 10.03 -26.02
C THR A 264 -1.58 9.50 -24.93
N TYR A 265 -1.10 9.45 -23.68
CA TYR A 265 -1.90 8.99 -22.54
C TYR A 265 -3.03 9.95 -22.19
N ARG A 266 -2.86 11.26 -22.40
CA ARG A 266 -3.95 12.24 -22.24
C ARG A 266 -5.12 11.97 -23.18
N ILE A 267 -4.84 11.59 -24.44
CA ILE A 267 -5.87 11.16 -25.39
C ILE A 267 -6.56 9.90 -24.87
N ALA A 268 -5.79 8.87 -24.53
CA ALA A 268 -6.32 7.59 -24.05
C ALA A 268 -7.21 7.75 -22.81
N TRP A 269 -6.74 8.49 -21.80
CA TRP A 269 -7.45 8.68 -20.54
C TRP A 269 -8.74 9.49 -20.68
N THR A 270 -8.78 10.42 -21.64
CA THR A 270 -10.02 11.15 -21.94
C THR A 270 -11.15 10.21 -22.37
N LEU A 271 -10.80 9.07 -22.97
CA LEU A 271 -11.73 8.11 -23.55
C LEU A 271 -12.08 6.93 -22.63
N MET A 272 -11.39 6.77 -21.51
CA MET A 272 -11.56 5.64 -20.59
C MET A 272 -12.49 6.01 -19.42
N PRO A 273 -13.64 5.34 -19.25
CA PRO A 273 -14.58 5.61 -18.15
C PRO A 273 -13.99 5.39 -16.75
N GLU A 274 -13.10 4.41 -16.61
CA GLU A 274 -12.43 4.04 -15.37
C GLU A 274 -11.52 5.19 -14.86
N VAL A 275 -11.13 6.10 -15.76
CA VAL A 275 -10.31 7.28 -15.46
C VAL A 275 -11.14 8.43 -14.90
N GLN A 276 -12.43 8.49 -15.19
CA GLN A 276 -13.28 9.61 -14.78
C GLN A 276 -13.97 9.39 -13.43
N SER A 277 -13.90 8.20 -12.85
CA SER A 277 -14.49 7.88 -11.54
C SER A 277 -13.62 8.27 -10.33
N GLY A 278 -12.43 8.86 -10.55
CA GLY A 278 -11.57 9.40 -9.47
C GLY A 278 -10.87 8.34 -8.59
N SER A 279 -11.00 7.05 -8.90
CA SER A 279 -10.58 5.94 -8.04
C SER A 279 -9.15 5.43 -8.28
N SER A 280 -8.32 6.15 -9.03
CA SER A 280 -7.04 5.63 -9.54
C SER A 280 -5.98 6.71 -9.66
N TYR A 281 -4.84 6.50 -9.00
CA TYR A 281 -3.61 7.25 -9.22
C TYR A 281 -2.99 6.80 -10.54
N TRP A 282 -2.95 7.69 -11.54
CA TRP A 282 -2.48 7.34 -12.88
C TRP A 282 -0.96 7.40 -12.95
N VAL A 283 -0.36 6.23 -13.15
CA VAL A 283 1.07 6.05 -13.25
C VAL A 283 1.39 5.45 -14.61
N VAL A 284 2.25 6.13 -15.39
CA VAL A 284 2.73 5.62 -16.68
C VAL A 284 4.12 5.03 -16.49
N THR A 285 4.30 3.76 -16.85
CA THR A 285 5.61 3.10 -16.84
C THR A 285 6.28 3.25 -18.20
N THR A 286 7.58 3.56 -18.22
CA THR A 286 8.42 3.65 -19.42
C THR A 286 9.85 3.24 -19.07
N ASP A 287 10.65 2.83 -20.05
CA ASP A 287 12.10 2.65 -19.91
C ASP A 287 12.87 3.93 -20.26
N GLY A 288 12.19 5.07 -20.41
CA GLY A 288 12.77 6.36 -20.77
C GLY A 288 13.05 6.51 -22.27
N VAL A 289 12.77 5.50 -23.08
CA VAL A 289 12.90 5.55 -24.54
C VAL A 289 11.49 5.51 -25.14
N LEU A 290 11.30 6.22 -26.25
CA LEU A 290 10.06 6.09 -27.00
C LEU A 290 10.19 4.89 -27.94
N HIS A 291 9.25 3.96 -27.86
CA HIS A 291 9.19 2.80 -28.74
C HIS A 291 8.04 2.96 -29.73
N LYS A 292 8.32 2.97 -31.04
CA LYS A 292 7.28 3.10 -32.07
C LYS A 292 6.17 2.07 -31.94
N GLU A 293 6.53 0.83 -31.59
CA GLU A 293 5.56 -0.25 -31.39
C GLU A 293 4.59 0.04 -30.23
N GLU A 294 5.11 0.55 -29.10
CA GLU A 294 4.30 0.87 -27.93
C GLU A 294 3.32 2.01 -28.20
N VAL A 295 3.80 3.08 -28.85
CA VAL A 295 2.93 4.21 -29.22
C VAL A 295 1.89 3.79 -30.26
N THR A 296 2.26 2.96 -31.23
CA THR A 296 1.33 2.40 -32.23
C THR A 296 0.27 1.53 -31.56
N LYS A 297 0.66 0.69 -30.61
CA LYS A 297 -0.25 -0.14 -29.81
C LYS A 297 -1.21 0.71 -28.96
N ALA A 298 -0.71 1.79 -28.36
CA ALA A 298 -1.53 2.75 -27.64
C ALA A 298 -2.55 3.43 -28.57
N LEU A 299 -2.13 3.86 -29.76
CA LEU A 299 -3.00 4.47 -30.77
C LEU A 299 -4.07 3.50 -31.29
N ALA A 300 -3.72 2.24 -31.51
CA ALA A 300 -4.71 1.22 -31.87
C ALA A 300 -5.82 1.10 -30.81
N LYS A 301 -5.46 1.15 -29.51
CA LYS A 301 -6.46 1.17 -28.42
C LYS A 301 -7.28 2.47 -28.43
N ILE A 302 -6.64 3.61 -28.63
CA ILE A 302 -7.31 4.92 -28.73
C ILE A 302 -8.37 4.90 -29.85
N ARG A 303 -8.04 4.35 -31.02
CA ARG A 303 -8.98 4.21 -32.15
C ARG A 303 -10.23 3.43 -31.75
N LEU A 304 -10.04 2.26 -31.14
CA LEU A 304 -11.17 1.43 -30.66
C LEU A 304 -12.06 2.21 -29.68
N LEU A 305 -11.46 3.01 -28.81
CA LEU A 305 -12.22 3.84 -27.86
C LEU A 305 -12.93 5.04 -28.55
N LEU A 306 -12.38 5.57 -29.64
CA LEU A 306 -12.97 6.67 -30.42
C LEU A 306 -14.14 6.23 -31.31
N GLU A 307 -14.20 4.95 -31.71
CA GLU A 307 -15.34 4.42 -32.48
C GLU A 307 -16.66 4.65 -31.74
N SER A 308 -16.68 4.36 -30.44
CA SER A 308 -17.82 4.58 -29.55
C SER A 308 -17.35 5.12 -28.18
N PRO A 309 -17.09 6.44 -28.06
CA PRO A 309 -16.62 7.02 -26.81
C PRO A 309 -17.71 6.94 -25.76
N LYS A 310 -17.36 6.39 -24.61
CA LYS A 310 -18.30 6.18 -23.49
C LYS A 310 -18.25 7.30 -22.46
N THR A 311 -17.21 8.12 -22.50
CA THR A 311 -17.01 9.21 -21.55
C THR A 311 -17.65 10.51 -22.05
N PRO A 312 -18.27 11.33 -21.18
CA PRO A 312 -18.79 12.65 -21.56
C PRO A 312 -17.76 13.52 -22.28
N ARG A 313 -16.50 13.51 -21.82
CA ARG A 313 -15.39 14.25 -22.44
C ARG A 313 -15.01 13.69 -23.80
N GLY A 314 -14.94 12.36 -23.93
CA GLY A 314 -14.64 11.70 -25.19
C GLY A 314 -15.71 11.95 -26.25
N ILE A 315 -16.99 12.01 -25.84
CA ILE A 315 -18.11 12.36 -26.72
C ILE A 315 -17.99 13.83 -27.17
N ALA A 316 -17.78 14.76 -26.24
CA ALA A 316 -17.71 16.19 -26.53
C ALA A 316 -16.51 16.56 -27.43
N ALA A 317 -15.35 15.95 -27.20
CA ALA A 317 -14.12 16.26 -27.91
C ALA A 317 -13.77 15.24 -29.03
N LYS A 318 -14.71 14.39 -29.44
CA LYS A 318 -14.45 13.27 -30.38
C LYS A 318 -13.68 13.71 -31.63
N ARG A 319 -14.13 14.78 -32.30
CA ARG A 319 -13.50 15.27 -33.54
C ARG A 319 -12.07 15.75 -33.33
N GLU A 320 -11.82 16.42 -32.21
CA GLU A 320 -10.50 16.94 -31.85
C GLU A 320 -9.54 15.81 -31.49
N LEU A 321 -10.01 14.81 -30.74
CA LEU A 321 -9.22 13.62 -30.40
C LEU A 321 -8.93 12.75 -31.63
N GLU A 322 -9.88 12.60 -32.56
CA GLU A 322 -9.65 11.92 -33.83
C GLU A 322 -8.66 12.66 -34.73
N ALA A 323 -8.66 13.99 -34.73
CA ALA A 323 -7.69 14.79 -35.46
C ALA A 323 -6.30 14.63 -34.83
N ALA A 324 -6.20 14.78 -33.51
CA ALA A 324 -4.96 14.60 -32.75
C ALA A 324 -4.36 13.20 -32.93
N ALA A 325 -5.18 12.13 -32.86
CA ALA A 325 -4.72 10.77 -33.09
C ALA A 325 -4.17 10.59 -34.52
N ARG A 326 -4.85 11.13 -35.54
CA ARG A 326 -4.40 11.06 -36.94
C ARG A 326 -3.10 11.82 -37.19
N GLU A 327 -2.96 13.01 -36.60
CA GLU A 327 -1.72 13.78 -36.70
C GLU A 327 -0.54 13.04 -36.06
N LEU A 328 -0.74 12.47 -34.86
CA LEU A 328 0.28 11.69 -34.19
C LEU A 328 0.66 10.42 -34.98
N GLU A 329 -0.32 9.74 -35.57
CA GLU A 329 -0.08 8.58 -36.44
C GLU A 329 0.76 8.94 -37.67
N ALA A 330 0.48 10.08 -38.31
CA ALA A 330 1.26 10.56 -39.45
C ALA A 330 2.72 10.83 -39.04
N LEU A 331 2.93 11.46 -37.88
CA LEU A 331 4.26 11.73 -37.34
C LEU A 331 5.02 10.42 -37.03
N ILE A 332 4.35 9.42 -36.45
CA ILE A 332 4.93 8.10 -36.17
C ILE A 332 5.24 7.32 -37.45
N ALA A 333 4.40 7.43 -38.48
CA ALA A 333 4.63 6.76 -39.76
C ALA A 333 5.93 7.24 -40.42
N SER A 334 6.26 8.54 -40.30
CA SER A 334 7.51 9.12 -40.81
C SER A 334 8.75 8.86 -39.96
N TRP A 335 8.61 8.28 -38.78
CA TRP A 335 9.72 8.00 -37.86
C TRP A 335 10.24 6.58 -38.03
N ASP A 336 11.57 6.40 -38.01
CA ASP A 336 12.26 5.11 -38.16
C ASP A 336 12.01 4.17 -36.97
N GLY A 337 11.75 4.72 -35.78
CA GLY A 337 11.10 4.04 -34.68
C GLY A 337 11.98 3.61 -33.51
N GLU A 338 13.24 4.04 -33.48
CA GLU A 338 14.16 3.80 -32.38
C GLU A 338 14.81 5.11 -31.89
N GLY A 339 14.75 5.37 -30.57
CA GLY A 339 15.47 6.48 -29.93
C GLY A 339 14.63 7.73 -29.67
N GLU A 340 15.23 8.90 -29.87
CA GLU A 340 14.60 10.18 -29.54
C GLU A 340 13.43 10.50 -30.49
N PRO A 341 12.30 11.02 -29.95
CA PRO A 341 11.20 11.43 -30.79
C PRO A 341 11.60 12.57 -31.73
N PRO A 342 11.17 12.56 -33.01
CA PRO A 342 11.41 13.66 -33.92
C PRO A 342 10.91 15.00 -33.36
N ALA A 343 11.64 16.08 -33.59
CA ALA A 343 11.27 17.42 -33.10
C ALA A 343 9.84 17.84 -33.50
N ALA A 344 9.37 17.42 -34.67
CA ALA A 344 7.99 17.65 -35.11
C ALA A 344 6.95 16.98 -34.19
N MET A 345 7.25 15.78 -33.69
CA MET A 345 6.41 15.04 -32.75
C MET A 345 6.38 15.70 -31.38
N VAL A 346 7.53 16.16 -30.88
CA VAL A 346 7.65 16.89 -29.61
C VAL A 346 6.91 18.23 -29.68
N ALA A 347 7.07 18.96 -30.79
CA ALA A 347 6.38 20.23 -31.01
C ALA A 347 4.86 20.04 -31.09
N TRP A 348 4.40 19.00 -31.79
CA TRP A 348 2.99 18.62 -31.81
C TRP A 348 2.46 18.31 -30.41
N ALA A 349 3.12 17.42 -29.67
CA ALA A 349 2.71 17.00 -28.33
C ALA A 349 2.69 18.18 -27.35
N SER A 350 3.68 19.07 -27.44
CA SER A 350 3.72 20.28 -26.62
C SER A 350 2.55 21.21 -26.89
N ARG A 351 2.20 21.45 -28.16
CA ARG A 351 1.04 22.26 -28.54
C ARG A 351 -0.25 21.61 -28.05
N PHE A 352 -0.43 20.31 -28.30
CA PHE A 352 -1.61 19.57 -27.88
C PHE A 352 -1.85 19.71 -26.36
N LEU A 353 -0.81 19.46 -25.56
CA LEU A 353 -0.88 19.57 -24.09
C LEU A 353 -1.13 20.99 -23.60
N ALA A 354 -0.66 22.02 -24.32
CA ALA A 354 -0.90 23.42 -23.95
C ALA A 354 -2.32 23.88 -24.30
N THR A 355 -2.91 23.36 -25.37
CA THR A 355 -4.28 23.70 -25.81
C THR A 355 -5.36 22.93 -25.06
N TRP A 356 -5.00 21.81 -24.43
CA TRP A 356 -5.94 20.97 -23.71
C TRP A 356 -6.13 21.51 -22.28
N PRO A 357 -7.32 21.97 -21.88
CA PRO A 357 -7.52 22.46 -20.52
C PRO A 357 -7.20 21.36 -19.52
N VAL A 358 -6.33 21.68 -18.57
CA VAL A 358 -6.29 20.99 -17.29
C VAL A 358 -7.49 21.50 -16.52
N ASP A 359 -8.40 20.63 -16.10
CA ASP A 359 -9.30 21.03 -15.01
C ASP A 359 -8.39 21.35 -13.84
N SER A 360 -8.21 22.63 -13.55
CA SER A 360 -7.78 23.08 -12.25
C SER A 360 -8.67 22.35 -11.25
N GLY A 361 -8.06 21.45 -10.47
CA GLY A 361 -8.72 20.75 -9.39
C GLY A 361 -9.25 21.76 -8.37
N ALA A 362 -10.49 22.20 -8.58
CA ALA A 362 -11.37 22.72 -7.55
C ALA A 362 -12.41 21.62 -7.30
N ASP A 363 -11.91 20.57 -6.65
CA ASP A 363 -12.62 19.49 -5.95
C ASP A 363 -11.74 18.24 -5.98
N ARG A 364 -10.67 18.28 -5.18
CA ARG A 364 -10.16 17.07 -4.55
C ARG A 364 -10.74 17.05 -3.13
N PRO A 365 -11.39 15.97 -2.68
CA PRO A 365 -11.62 15.75 -1.27
C PRO A 365 -10.30 15.61 -0.49
#